data_AF-A0A971J5J9-F1
#
_entry.id   AF-A0A971J5J9-F1
#
_cell.length_a   1.000
_cell.length_b   1.000
_cell.length_c   1.000
_cell.angle_alpha   90.00
_cell.angle_beta   90.00
_cell.angle_gamma   90.00
#
_symmetry.space_group_name_H-M   'P 1'
#
loop_
_entity.id
_entity.type
_entity.pdbx_description
1 polymer ?
#
loop_
_entity_poly.entity_id
_entity_poly.type
_entity_poly.pdbx_seq_one_letter_code
_entity_poly.pdbx_strand_id
1 'polypeptide(L)'
;MERKLEELKSLLHDLLGEVADLKERVIALERGLGASTVAEKASMLTGQETRANLEELYRDGYHICPVAYGRLRDAECLFCVNFLEKRT
;
A
#
# COMPACT_ATOMS: atom_id res chain seq x y z
N MET A 1 2.48 30.46 -37.94
CA MET A 1 1.46 29.72 -37.16
C MET A 1 1.55 28.23 -37.42
N GLU A 2 1.66 27.82 -38.69
CA GLU A 2 1.82 26.41 -39.14
C GLU A 2 3.00 25.67 -38.51
N ARG A 3 4.18 26.31 -38.38
CA ARG A 3 5.37 25.68 -37.76
C ARG A 3 5.15 25.23 -36.31
N LYS A 4 4.46 26.07 -35.52
CA LYS A 4 4.11 25.76 -34.13
C LYS A 4 3.06 24.65 -34.04
N LEU A 5 2.20 24.53 -35.05
CA LEU A 5 1.22 23.46 -35.15
C LEU A 5 1.90 22.13 -35.44
N GLU A 6 2.91 22.12 -36.30
CA GLU A 6 3.69 20.92 -36.61
C GLU A 6 4.56 20.49 -35.41
N GLU A 7 5.19 21.43 -34.72
CA GLU A 7 5.91 21.18 -33.47
C GLU A 7 5.00 20.57 -32.40
N LEU A 8 3.81 21.16 -32.20
CA LEU A 8 2.83 20.65 -31.24
C LEU A 8 2.37 19.23 -31.59
N LYS A 9 2.20 18.95 -32.88
CA LYS A 9 1.82 17.62 -33.38
C LYS A 9 2.92 16.59 -33.15
N SER A 10 4.19 16.97 -33.33
CA SER A 10 5.34 16.11 -33.00
C SER A 10 5.36 15.79 -31.51
N LEU A 11 5.28 16.81 -30.65
CA LEU A 11 5.26 16.60 -29.20
C LEU A 11 4.09 15.72 -28.75
N LEU A 12 2.92 15.90 -29.35
CA LEU A 12 1.76 15.07 -29.04
C LEU A 12 2.00 13.59 -29.38
N HIS A 13 2.62 13.33 -30.54
CA HIS A 13 2.95 11.97 -30.96
C HIS A 13 3.96 11.32 -29.99
N ASP A 14 4.99 12.06 -29.58
CA ASP A 14 6.01 11.58 -28.65
C ASP A 14 5.40 11.26 -27.27
N LEU A 15 4.58 12.17 -26.73
CA LEU A 15 3.87 11.97 -25.47
C LEU A 15 2.90 10.79 -25.52
N LEU A 16 2.23 10.56 -26.65
CA LEU A 16 1.37 9.39 -26.84
C LEU A 16 2.17 8.09 -26.80
N GLY A 17 3.38 8.09 -27.36
CA GLY A 17 4.31 6.97 -27.25
C GLY A 17 4.72 6.70 -25.80
N GLU A 18 5.17 7.72 -25.08
CA GLU A 18 5.56 7.60 -23.67
C GLU A 18 4.42 7.10 -22.79
N VAL A 19 3.18 7.57 -23.04
CA VAL A 19 2.00 7.10 -22.30
C VAL A 19 1.69 5.64 -22.60
N ALA A 20 1.92 5.15 -23.83
CA ALA A 20 1.74 3.75 -24.17
C ALA A 20 2.75 2.87 -23.40
N ASP A 21 4.02 3.26 -23.39
CA ASP A 21 5.09 2.54 -22.69
C ASP A 21 4.86 2.51 -21.17
N LEU A 22 4.44 3.64 -20.59
CA LEU A 22 4.11 3.73 -19.16
C LEU A 22 2.94 2.81 -18.80
N LYS A 23 1.90 2.74 -19.65
CA LYS A 23 0.77 1.85 -19.43
C LYS A 23 1.18 0.38 -19.44
N GLU A 24 2.05 -0.03 -20.36
CA GLU A 24 2.54 -1.41 -20.41
C GLU A 24 3.32 -1.76 -19.13
N ARG A 25 4.19 -0.85 -18.67
CA ARG A 25 4.93 -1.03 -17.40
C ARG A 25 4.01 -1.13 -16.19
N VAL A 26 2.95 -0.31 -16.13
CA VAL A 26 1.95 -0.38 -15.05
C VAL A 26 1.25 -1.74 -15.07
N ILE A 27 0.81 -2.22 -16.24
CA ILE A 27 0.18 -3.55 -16.37
C ILE A 27 1.13 -4.66 -15.91
N ALA A 28 2.42 -4.59 -16.28
CA ALA A 28 3.41 -5.58 -15.85
C ALA A 28 3.62 -5.57 -14.32
N LEU A 29 3.71 -4.38 -13.73
CA LEU A 29 3.83 -4.21 -12.28
C LEU A 29 2.57 -4.67 -11.55
N GLU A 30 1.38 -4.32 -12.03
CA GLU A 30 0.11 -4.76 -11.46
C GLU A 30 -0.07 -6.28 -11.53
N ARG A 31 0.37 -6.92 -12.63
CA ARG A 31 0.39 -8.39 -12.72
C ARG A 31 1.34 -9.03 -11.70
N GLY A 32 2.52 -8.44 -11.51
CA GLY A 32 3.49 -8.90 -10.50
C GLY A 32 2.98 -8.69 -9.05
N LEU A 33 2.32 -7.56 -8.80
CA LEU A 33 1.72 -7.25 -7.50
C LEU A 33 0.43 -8.06 -7.24
N GLY A 34 -0.34 -8.41 -8.28
CA GLY A 34 -1.54 -9.24 -8.18
C GLY A 34 -1.24 -10.70 -7.79
N ALA A 35 -0.02 -11.18 -8.03
CA ALA A 35 0.46 -12.47 -7.52
C ALA A 35 1.02 -12.37 -6.08
N SER A 36 1.60 -11.21 -5.71
CA SER A 36 2.39 -11.05 -4.47
C SER A 36 1.76 -10.15 -3.40
N THR A 37 0.44 -9.94 -3.42
CA THR A 37 -0.24 -9.13 -2.40
C THR A 37 -1.17 -9.98 -1.55
N VAL A 38 -1.02 -9.81 -0.23
CA VAL A 38 -1.71 -10.47 0.90
C VAL A 38 -1.53 -11.97 1.14
N ALA A 39 -1.58 -12.86 0.15
CA ALA A 39 -1.58 -14.30 0.42
C ALA A 39 -0.21 -14.88 0.83
N GLU A 40 0.88 -14.53 0.14
CA GLU A 40 2.21 -15.12 0.39
C GLU A 40 2.91 -14.54 1.63
N LYS A 41 2.72 -13.25 1.94
CA LYS A 41 3.22 -12.67 3.21
C LYS A 41 2.42 -13.15 4.43
N ALA A 42 1.14 -13.47 4.28
CA ALA A 42 0.35 -14.10 5.34
C ALA A 42 0.69 -15.59 5.53
N SER A 43 1.23 -16.26 4.51
CA SER A 43 1.62 -17.68 4.61
C SER A 43 2.97 -17.91 5.29
N MET A 44 3.82 -16.89 5.41
CA MET A 44 5.13 -16.98 6.10
C MET A 44 5.11 -16.47 7.55
N LEU A 45 4.08 -15.72 7.93
CA LEU A 45 3.86 -15.27 9.30
C LEU A 45 2.71 -16.07 9.86
N THR A 46 2.98 -16.98 10.79
CA THR A 46 1.89 -17.63 11.52
C THR A 46 1.03 -16.55 12.18
N GLY A 47 -0.28 -16.76 12.27
CA GLY A 47 -1.20 -15.78 12.88
C GLY A 47 -0.78 -15.40 14.32
N GLN A 48 0.01 -16.26 14.99
CA GLN A 48 0.60 -16.00 16.30
C GLN A 48 1.77 -15.01 16.26
N GLU A 49 2.68 -15.11 15.29
CA GLU A 49 3.79 -14.15 15.12
C GLU A 49 3.27 -12.75 14.76
N THR A 50 2.24 -12.68 13.91
CA THR A 50 1.63 -11.40 13.55
C THR A 50 0.96 -10.74 14.76
N ARG A 51 0.33 -11.54 15.63
CA ARG A 51 -0.27 -11.03 16.88
C ARG A 51 0.77 -10.58 17.89
N ALA A 52 1.87 -11.32 18.05
CA ALA A 52 2.96 -10.95 18.95
C ALA A 52 3.56 -9.58 18.59
N ASN A 53 3.76 -9.31 17.29
CA ASN A 53 4.26 -8.03 16.82
C ASN A 53 3.28 -6.87 17.11
N LEU A 54 1.98 -7.11 17.01
CA LEU A 54 0.97 -6.11 17.36
C LEU A 54 0.91 -5.86 18.87
N GLU A 55 1.10 -6.89 19.69
CA GLU A 55 1.21 -6.74 21.14
C GLU A 55 2.44 -5.92 21.53
N GLU A 56 3.56 -6.10 20.84
CA GLU A 56 4.77 -5.29 21.04
C GLU A 56 4.55 -3.82 20.67
N LEU A 57 4.02 -3.54 19.48
CA LEU A 57 3.65 -2.17 19.07
C LEU A 57 2.65 -1.53 20.06
N TYR A 58 1.72 -2.32 20.58
CA TYR A 58 0.82 -1.85 21.62
C TYR A 58 1.59 -1.50 22.90
N ARG A 59 2.51 -2.34 23.38
CA ARG A 59 3.33 -2.03 24.57
C ARG A 59 4.21 -0.79 24.38
N ASP A 60 4.73 -0.56 23.18
CA ASP A 60 5.57 0.60 22.86
C ASP A 60 4.78 1.91 22.78
N GLY A 61 3.46 1.86 22.97
CA GLY A 61 2.61 3.04 23.00
C GLY A 61 2.05 3.44 21.64
N TYR A 62 2.08 2.56 20.62
CA TYR A 62 1.50 2.84 19.31
C TYR A 62 0.10 2.26 19.12
N HIS A 63 -0.78 2.97 18.44
CA HIS A 63 -2.08 2.46 18.05
C HIS A 63 -1.91 1.26 17.10
N ILE A 64 -2.67 0.19 17.35
CA ILE A 64 -2.75 -0.99 16.46
C ILE A 64 -4.13 -1.12 15.80
N CYS A 65 -5.07 -0.25 16.14
CA CYS A 65 -6.39 -0.24 15.51
C CYS A 65 -6.33 0.36 14.10
N PRO A 66 -7.21 -0.06 13.17
CA PRO A 66 -7.21 0.46 11.79
C PRO A 66 -7.38 1.98 11.70
N VAL A 67 -8.01 2.59 12.71
CA VAL A 67 -8.31 4.03 12.73
C VAL A 67 -7.06 4.89 12.96
N ALA A 68 -6.03 4.36 13.63
CA ALA A 68 -4.87 5.15 14.02
C ALA A 68 -3.53 4.42 13.97
N TYR A 69 -3.46 3.30 13.26
CA TYR A 69 -2.28 2.42 13.21
C TYR A 69 -0.95 3.18 13.12
N GLY A 70 -0.01 2.84 14.02
CA GLY A 70 1.35 3.38 14.04
C GLY A 70 1.51 4.80 14.62
N ARG A 71 0.42 5.45 15.06
CA ARG A 71 0.50 6.73 15.81
C ARG A 71 0.74 6.48 17.29
N LEU A 72 1.45 7.39 17.96
CA LEU A 72 1.59 7.37 19.42
C LEU A 72 0.22 7.52 20.09
N ARG A 73 0.03 6.79 21.19
CA ARG A 73 -1.18 6.83 22.02
C ARG A 73 -0.96 7.80 23.16
N ASP A 74 -1.85 8.78 23.26
CA ASP A 74 -1.88 9.71 24.39
C ASP A 74 -2.64 9.12 25.59
N ALA A 75 -3.55 8.16 25.35
CA ALA A 75 -4.37 7.49 26.36
C ALA A 75 -4.76 6.06 25.91
N GLU A 76 -5.40 5.30 26.81
CA GLU A 76 -5.91 3.97 26.50
C GLU A 76 -6.97 4.01 25.39
N CYS A 77 -6.86 3.09 24.42
CA CYS A 77 -7.71 3.07 23.23
C CYS A 77 -8.56 1.79 23.20
N LEU A 78 -9.87 1.92 23.44
CA LEU A 78 -10.81 0.79 23.44
C LEU A 78 -10.79 -0.03 22.14
N PHE A 79 -10.52 0.61 20.99
CA PHE A 79 -10.38 -0.09 19.73
C PHE A 79 -9.13 -0.98 19.67
N CYS A 80 -8.02 -0.55 20.29
CA CYS A 80 -6.82 -1.38 20.38
C CYS A 80 -7.04 -2.58 21.31
N VAL A 81 -7.70 -2.36 22.45
CA VAL A 81 -8.06 -3.41 23.41
C VAL A 81 -8.94 -4.47 22.76
N ASN A 82 -10.03 -4.07 22.10
CA ASN A 82 -10.91 -4.98 21.38
C ASN A 82 -10.19 -5.73 20.24
N PHE A 83 -9.19 -5.10 19.61
CA PHE A 83 -8.38 -5.76 18.58
C PHE A 83 -7.49 -6.87 19.16
N LEU A 84 -6.98 -6.70 20.38
CA LEU A 84 -6.22 -7.73 21.10
C LEU A 84 -7.13 -8.84 21.65
N GLU A 85 -8.30 -8.49 22.18
CA GLU A 85 -9.22 -9.44 22.83
C GLU A 85 -9.98 -10.34 21.85
N LYS A 86 -10.15 -9.91 20.59
CA LYS A 86 -10.71 -10.77 19.54
C LYS A 86 -9.78 -11.96 19.30
N ARG A 87 -10.08 -13.07 19.97
CA ARG A 87 -9.64 -14.42 19.61
C ARG A 87 -10.53 -14.91 18.47
N THR A 88 -10.06 -14.79 17.24
CA THR A 88 -10.50 -15.66 16.14
C THR A 88 -9.93 -17.04 16.34
#